data_AF-A0A2P8LA10-F1
#
_entry.id   AF-A0A2P8LA10-F1
#
_cell.length_a   1.000
_cell.length_b   1.000
_cell.length_c   1.000
_cell.angle_alpha   90.00
_cell.angle_beta   90.00
_cell.angle_gamma   90.00
#
_symmetry.space_group_name_H-M   'P 1'
#
loop_
_entity.id
_entity.type
_entity.pdbx_description
1 polymer ?
#
loop_
_entity_poly.entity_id
_entity_poly.type
_entity_poly.pdbx_seq_one_letter_code
_entity_poly.pdbx_strand_id
1 'polypeptide(L)'
;MLRLVGSSLDITLAIDDFRPSYHQDFANVQPIARRYLNAPSGSANAALLAKALSTALRNWGACRRKSPTLRTLPQIESALKDRQLHERLLKLSLQSLAAFSLNDQGHRLLDSNAPLSDVGTFDKEILGILNTMADALFLNNTSITYPMKALLLITGLMPALDSQVRGGLTRAGRAGFTGQQLLPRNPQQASGRRICELPFYLGHCWSLNREVFMEGILGSHHQNLRDTPGRFFDILLFMQNRRDRKLILAF
;
A
#
# COMPACT_ATOMS: atom_id res chain seq x y z
N MET A 1 -4.40 -12.80 15.36
CA MET A 1 -4.71 -12.54 13.93
C MET A 1 -5.39 -11.19 13.86
N LEU A 2 -5.20 -10.40 12.80
CA LEU A 2 -5.83 -9.09 12.71
C LEU A 2 -7.37 -9.21 12.70
N ARG A 3 -8.02 -8.51 13.61
CA ARG A 3 -9.47 -8.50 13.85
C ARG A 3 -9.98 -7.07 13.79
N LEU A 4 -11.23 -6.93 13.34
CA LEU A 4 -12.02 -5.71 13.50
C LEU A 4 -12.56 -5.67 14.93
N VAL A 5 -12.32 -4.57 15.64
CA VAL A 5 -12.82 -4.33 17.00
C VAL A 5 -13.61 -3.01 17.13
N GLY A 6 -13.56 -2.16 16.10
CA GLY A 6 -14.38 -0.97 15.97
C GLY A 6 -15.67 -1.21 15.17
N SER A 7 -16.56 -0.22 15.20
CA SER A 7 -17.83 -0.22 14.46
C SER A 7 -17.72 0.42 13.07
N SER A 8 -18.76 0.27 12.25
CA SER A 8 -18.90 0.98 10.97
C SER A 8 -18.80 2.50 11.14
N LEU A 9 -19.36 3.06 12.22
CA LEU A 9 -19.24 4.48 12.55
C LEU A 9 -17.79 4.90 12.85
N ASP A 10 -17.02 4.09 13.59
CA ASP A 10 -15.60 4.38 13.86
C ASP A 10 -14.79 4.41 12.55
N ILE A 11 -15.14 3.55 11.60
CA ILE A 11 -14.56 3.50 10.25
C ILE A 11 -14.93 4.75 9.44
N THR A 12 -16.22 5.12 9.39
CA THR A 12 -16.69 6.33 8.70
C THR A 12 -15.96 7.57 9.21
N LEU A 13 -15.93 7.75 10.54
CA LEU A 13 -15.22 8.87 11.16
C LEU A 13 -13.73 8.82 10.84
N ALA A 14 -13.08 7.65 10.80
CA ALA A 14 -11.67 7.55 10.43
C ALA A 14 -11.41 8.02 8.99
N ILE A 15 -12.28 7.66 8.08
CA ILE A 15 -12.17 8.06 6.68
C ILE A 15 -12.34 9.57 6.52
N ASP A 16 -13.37 10.14 7.14
CA ASP A 16 -13.72 11.56 6.96
C ASP A 16 -12.76 12.51 7.71
N ASP A 17 -12.26 12.12 8.88
CA ASP A 17 -11.24 12.90 9.61
C ASP A 17 -9.84 12.78 9.00
N PHE A 18 -9.64 11.86 8.07
CA PHE A 18 -8.35 11.71 7.41
C PHE A 18 -8.07 12.91 6.51
N ARG A 19 -6.79 13.30 6.43
CA ARG A 19 -6.40 14.59 5.81
C ARG A 19 -6.91 14.69 4.36
N PRO A 20 -7.73 15.70 4.02
CA PRO A 20 -8.32 15.83 2.68
C PRO A 20 -7.28 15.86 1.55
N SER A 21 -6.11 16.46 1.80
CA SER A 21 -5.04 16.51 0.79
C SER A 21 -4.53 15.12 0.40
N TYR A 22 -4.46 14.18 1.35
CA TYR A 22 -4.03 12.82 1.05
C TYR A 22 -5.09 12.06 0.24
N HIS A 23 -6.38 12.28 0.53
CA HIS A 23 -7.47 11.76 -0.30
C HIS A 23 -7.37 12.28 -1.73
N GLN A 24 -7.19 13.59 -1.88
CA GLN A 24 -7.08 14.24 -3.19
C GLN A 24 -5.86 13.74 -3.99
N ASP A 25 -4.68 13.66 -3.36
CA ASP A 25 -3.47 13.15 -4.02
C ASP A 25 -3.68 11.73 -4.55
N PHE A 26 -4.28 10.83 -3.74
CA PHE A 26 -4.57 9.46 -4.16
C PHE A 26 -5.59 9.42 -5.30
N ALA A 27 -6.69 10.19 -5.19
CA ALA A 27 -7.73 10.28 -6.22
C ALA A 27 -7.19 10.85 -7.54
N ASN A 28 -6.20 11.75 -7.50
CA ASN A 28 -5.56 12.30 -8.69
C ASN A 28 -4.64 11.28 -9.38
N VAL A 29 -3.93 10.45 -8.61
CA VAL A 29 -2.97 9.48 -9.19
C VAL A 29 -3.67 8.23 -9.71
N GLN A 30 -4.66 7.70 -8.98
CA GLN A 30 -5.24 6.38 -9.28
C GLN A 30 -5.79 6.21 -10.70
N PRO A 31 -6.59 7.13 -11.26
CA PRO A 31 -7.07 7.00 -12.64
C PRO A 31 -5.93 6.97 -13.67
N ILE A 32 -4.85 7.72 -13.43
CA ILE A 32 -3.67 7.77 -14.29
C ILE A 32 -2.88 6.47 -14.17
N ALA A 33 -2.72 5.96 -12.96
CA ALA A 33 -2.06 4.68 -12.71
C ALA A 33 -2.79 3.53 -13.39
N ARG A 34 -4.12 3.45 -13.28
CA ARG A 34 -4.94 2.44 -13.97
C ARG A 34 -4.77 2.52 -15.50
N ARG A 35 -4.79 3.72 -16.07
CA ARG A 35 -4.53 3.92 -17.51
C ARG A 35 -3.13 3.48 -17.92
N TYR A 36 -2.12 3.74 -17.10
CA TYR A 36 -0.76 3.29 -17.33
C TYR A 36 -0.63 1.76 -17.30
N LEU A 37 -1.21 1.12 -16.29
CA LEU A 37 -1.16 -0.33 -16.12
C LEU A 37 -1.90 -1.07 -17.25
N ASN A 38 -3.02 -0.53 -17.71
CA ASN A 38 -3.83 -1.14 -18.78
C ASN A 38 -3.35 -0.79 -20.20
N ALA A 39 -2.34 0.06 -20.36
CA ALA A 39 -1.76 0.39 -21.66
C ALA A 39 -0.50 -0.45 -21.94
N PRO A 40 -0.11 -0.61 -23.21
CA PRO A 40 1.18 -1.21 -23.54
C PRO A 40 2.35 -0.49 -22.86
N SER A 41 3.39 -1.26 -22.51
CA SER A 41 4.64 -0.72 -21.98
C SER A 41 5.22 0.34 -22.93
N GLY A 42 5.82 1.40 -22.39
CA GLY A 42 6.39 2.49 -23.20
C GLY A 42 5.40 3.58 -23.61
N SER A 43 4.11 3.48 -23.23
CA SER A 43 3.07 4.44 -23.60
C SER A 43 3.29 5.86 -23.03
N ALA A 44 2.64 6.85 -23.65
CA ALA A 44 2.58 8.24 -23.15
C ALA A 44 2.02 8.35 -21.72
N ASN A 45 1.30 7.33 -21.23
CA ASN A 45 0.79 7.30 -19.86
C ASN A 45 1.94 7.24 -18.82
N ALA A 46 3.14 6.78 -19.18
CA ALA A 46 4.30 6.77 -18.28
C ALA A 46 4.70 8.20 -17.86
N ALA A 47 4.66 9.17 -18.78
CA ALA A 47 4.97 10.57 -18.50
C ALA A 47 3.92 11.21 -17.57
N LEU A 48 2.64 10.94 -17.83
CA LEU A 48 1.53 11.39 -16.99
C LEU A 48 1.64 10.82 -15.58
N LEU A 49 1.92 9.51 -15.47
CA LEU A 49 2.10 8.85 -14.18
C LEU A 49 3.33 9.39 -13.44
N ALA A 50 4.46 9.60 -14.11
CA ALA A 50 5.66 10.19 -13.52
C ALA A 50 5.36 11.55 -12.87
N LYS A 51 4.63 12.43 -13.57
CA LYS A 51 4.23 13.74 -13.06
C LYS A 51 3.30 13.64 -11.86
N ALA A 52 2.27 12.79 -11.96
CA ALA A 52 1.28 12.60 -10.89
C ALA A 52 1.93 12.00 -9.63
N LEU A 53 2.74 10.95 -9.78
CA LEU A 53 3.48 10.33 -8.69
C LEU A 53 4.46 11.29 -8.03
N SER A 54 5.27 12.02 -8.81
CA SER A 54 6.25 12.97 -8.26
C SER A 54 5.56 14.05 -7.41
N THR A 55 4.42 14.56 -7.89
CA THR A 55 3.61 15.54 -7.15
C THR A 55 3.09 14.95 -5.83
N ALA A 56 2.41 13.81 -5.89
CA ALA A 56 1.84 13.17 -4.70
C ALA A 56 2.92 12.77 -3.69
N LEU A 57 4.05 12.20 -4.15
CA LEU A 57 5.15 11.79 -3.27
C LEU A 57 5.80 13.00 -2.57
N ARG A 58 5.95 14.15 -3.25
CA ARG A 58 6.42 15.40 -2.62
C ARG A 58 5.44 15.90 -1.58
N ASN A 59 4.13 15.90 -1.89
CA ASN A 59 3.09 16.26 -0.93
C ASN A 59 3.12 15.34 0.30
N TRP A 60 3.40 14.05 0.08
CA TRP A 60 3.52 13.03 1.12
C TRP A 60 4.93 13.00 1.77
N GLY A 61 5.74 14.02 1.52
CA GLY A 61 6.98 14.30 2.25
C GLY A 61 8.27 13.80 1.61
N ALA A 62 8.28 13.40 0.33
CA ALA A 62 9.54 13.18 -0.38
C ALA A 62 10.29 14.51 -0.59
N CYS A 63 11.61 14.46 -0.80
CA CYS A 63 12.47 15.65 -0.93
C CYS A 63 12.49 16.59 0.28
N ARG A 64 11.99 16.15 1.44
CA ARG A 64 12.14 16.87 2.73
C ARG A 64 13.39 16.40 3.48
N ARG A 65 13.76 17.11 4.55
CA ARG A 65 14.90 16.74 5.41
C ARG A 65 14.74 15.30 5.93
N LYS A 66 15.78 14.47 5.78
CA LYS A 66 15.83 13.03 6.15
C LYS A 66 14.93 12.12 5.30
N SER A 67 14.32 12.64 4.23
CA SER A 67 13.56 11.89 3.25
C SER A 67 14.41 11.69 1.98
N PRO A 68 14.17 10.63 1.19
CA PRO A 68 14.87 10.45 -0.06
C PRO A 68 14.49 11.56 -1.04
N THR A 69 15.45 11.91 -1.89
CA THR A 69 15.25 12.83 -3.00
C THR A 69 14.68 12.05 -4.18
N LEU A 70 13.62 12.56 -4.79
CA LEU A 70 13.10 11.99 -6.03
C LEU A 70 14.09 12.19 -7.18
N ARG A 71 14.19 11.19 -8.05
CA ARG A 71 14.82 11.36 -9.36
C ARG A 71 14.07 12.40 -10.21
N THR A 72 14.71 12.88 -11.27
CA THR A 72 14.07 13.86 -12.16
C THR A 72 12.88 13.24 -12.89
N LEU A 73 11.93 14.07 -13.35
CA LEU A 73 10.76 13.57 -14.08
C LEU A 73 11.15 12.70 -15.31
N PRO A 74 12.13 13.09 -16.15
CA PRO A 74 12.56 12.23 -17.26
C PRO A 74 13.13 10.88 -16.82
N GLN A 75 13.84 10.83 -15.69
CA GLN A 75 14.38 9.57 -15.15
C GLN A 75 13.26 8.66 -14.64
N ILE A 76 12.29 9.22 -13.91
CA ILE A 76 11.12 8.47 -13.43
C ILE A 76 10.30 7.95 -14.61
N GLU A 77 10.05 8.81 -15.61
CA GLU A 77 9.34 8.42 -16.84
C GLU A 77 10.06 7.28 -17.56
N SER A 78 11.38 7.40 -17.77
CA SER A 78 12.19 6.36 -18.40
C SER A 78 12.09 5.04 -17.65
N ALA A 79 12.12 5.06 -16.32
CA ALA A 79 11.97 3.86 -15.52
C ALA A 79 10.56 3.27 -15.63
N LEU A 80 9.51 4.08 -15.68
CA LEU A 80 8.14 3.61 -15.90
C LEU A 80 7.91 3.08 -17.32
N LYS A 81 8.75 3.43 -18.30
CA LYS A 81 8.74 2.83 -19.64
C LYS A 81 9.42 1.47 -19.69
N ASP A 82 10.19 1.11 -18.67
CA ASP A 82 10.81 -0.22 -18.57
C ASP A 82 9.74 -1.31 -18.57
N ARG A 83 9.88 -2.24 -19.50
CA ARG A 83 8.90 -3.31 -19.72
C ARG A 83 8.80 -4.23 -18.51
N GLN A 84 9.92 -4.59 -17.90
CA GLN A 84 9.96 -5.52 -16.78
C GLN A 84 9.27 -4.91 -15.55
N LEU A 85 9.54 -3.64 -15.23
CA LEU A 85 8.84 -2.95 -14.15
C LEU A 85 7.34 -2.84 -14.42
N HIS A 86 6.95 -2.46 -15.64
CA HIS A 86 5.54 -2.34 -16.03
C HIS A 86 4.77 -3.66 -15.87
N GLU A 87 5.30 -4.77 -16.42
CA GLU A 87 4.67 -6.09 -16.33
C GLU A 87 4.51 -6.56 -14.87
N ARG A 88 5.52 -6.32 -14.02
CA ARG A 88 5.48 -6.69 -12.60
C ARG A 88 4.44 -5.86 -11.82
N LEU A 89 4.39 -4.55 -12.08
CA LEU A 89 3.37 -3.67 -11.49
C LEU A 89 1.96 -4.04 -11.95
N LEU A 90 1.78 -4.34 -13.24
CA LEU A 90 0.50 -4.81 -13.78
C LEU A 90 0.07 -6.11 -13.10
N LYS A 91 0.95 -7.11 -13.06
CA LYS A 91 0.67 -8.40 -12.41
C LYS A 91 0.25 -8.24 -10.94
N LEU A 92 0.93 -7.35 -10.21
CA LEU A 92 0.57 -7.06 -8.83
C LEU A 92 -0.75 -6.28 -8.72
N SER A 93 -1.02 -5.33 -9.64
CA SER A 93 -2.27 -4.55 -9.63
C SER A 93 -3.53 -5.37 -9.91
N LEU A 94 -3.37 -6.52 -10.57
CA LEU A 94 -4.45 -7.47 -10.82
C LEU A 94 -4.76 -8.35 -9.60
N GLN A 95 -3.94 -8.26 -8.54
CA GLN A 95 -4.24 -8.93 -7.29
C GLN A 95 -5.37 -8.22 -6.54
N SER A 96 -6.31 -9.01 -6.04
CA SER A 96 -7.32 -8.54 -5.09
C SER A 96 -6.81 -8.74 -3.67
N LEU A 97 -7.09 -7.81 -2.77
CA LEU A 97 -6.76 -8.01 -1.35
C LEU A 97 -7.50 -9.23 -0.77
N ALA A 98 -8.68 -9.58 -1.31
CA ALA A 98 -9.42 -10.77 -0.91
C ALA A 98 -8.74 -12.09 -1.31
N ALA A 99 -7.77 -12.05 -2.24
CA ALA A 99 -7.00 -13.24 -2.64
C ALA A 99 -5.98 -13.67 -1.57
N PHE A 100 -5.72 -12.82 -0.57
CA PHE A 100 -4.80 -13.11 0.52
C PHE A 100 -5.57 -13.55 1.77
N SER A 101 -5.28 -14.73 2.28
CA SER A 101 -5.94 -15.25 3.49
C SER A 101 -4.98 -16.01 4.40
N LEU A 102 -5.46 -16.34 5.59
CA LEU A 102 -4.76 -17.16 6.58
C LEU A 102 -5.65 -18.37 6.89
N ASN A 103 -5.04 -19.53 7.09
CA ASN A 103 -5.74 -20.68 7.68
C ASN A 103 -5.79 -20.58 9.21
N ASP A 104 -6.43 -21.55 9.86
CA ASP A 104 -6.59 -21.58 11.34
C ASP A 104 -5.25 -21.64 12.09
N GLN A 105 -4.22 -22.20 11.46
CA GLN A 105 -2.85 -22.26 11.98
C GLN A 105 -2.04 -20.98 11.67
N GLY A 106 -2.64 -19.99 11.00
CA GLY A 106 -1.98 -18.74 10.61
C GLY A 106 -1.03 -18.88 9.41
N HIS A 107 -1.10 -19.98 8.66
CA HIS A 107 -0.36 -20.14 7.42
C HIS A 107 -0.98 -19.29 6.31
N ARG A 108 -0.10 -18.69 5.51
CA ARG A 108 -0.45 -17.81 4.39
C ARG A 108 -1.01 -18.63 3.23
N LEU A 109 -2.18 -18.22 2.74
CA LEU A 109 -2.86 -18.81 1.60
C LEU A 109 -3.11 -17.74 0.53
N LEU A 110 -2.93 -18.13 -0.73
CA LEU A 110 -3.29 -17.35 -1.91
C LEU A 110 -4.38 -18.10 -2.68
N ASP A 111 -5.34 -17.37 -3.23
CA ASP A 111 -6.31 -17.92 -4.18
C ASP A 111 -5.57 -18.53 -5.38
N SER A 112 -5.94 -19.76 -5.76
CA SER A 112 -5.34 -20.46 -6.90
C SER A 112 -5.56 -19.75 -8.23
N ASN A 113 -6.61 -18.92 -8.33
CA ASN A 113 -6.93 -18.14 -9.52
C ASN A 113 -6.23 -16.77 -9.55
N ALA A 114 -5.47 -16.44 -8.52
CA ALA A 114 -4.74 -15.17 -8.43
C ALA A 114 -3.57 -15.11 -9.43
N PRO A 115 -3.24 -13.92 -9.99
CA PRO A 115 -2.08 -13.75 -10.89
C PRO A 115 -0.74 -14.23 -10.30
N LEU A 116 -0.56 -14.10 -8.98
CA LEU A 116 0.48 -14.77 -8.20
C LEU A 116 -0.25 -15.69 -7.23
N SER A 117 -0.19 -17.00 -7.49
CA SER A 117 -0.88 -18.03 -6.71
C SER A 117 0.05 -18.80 -5.76
N ASP A 118 1.37 -18.60 -5.86
CA ASP A 118 2.37 -19.15 -4.95
C ASP A 118 2.91 -18.08 -3.99
N VAL A 119 2.93 -18.40 -2.69
CA VAL A 119 3.37 -17.48 -1.63
C VAL A 119 4.85 -17.14 -1.76
N GLY A 120 5.70 -18.12 -2.09
CA GLY A 120 7.14 -17.89 -2.25
C GLY A 120 7.45 -16.95 -3.42
N THR A 121 6.70 -17.09 -4.51
CA THR A 121 6.76 -16.24 -5.69
C THR A 121 6.24 -14.84 -5.38
N PHE A 122 5.10 -14.73 -4.69
CA PHE A 122 4.57 -13.43 -4.24
C PHE A 122 5.60 -12.67 -3.39
N ASP A 123 6.21 -13.33 -2.41
CA ASP A 123 7.20 -12.73 -1.50
C ASP A 123 8.43 -12.18 -2.25
N LYS A 124 8.93 -12.92 -3.25
CA LYS A 124 10.04 -12.47 -4.10
C LYS A 124 9.62 -11.29 -4.97
N GLU A 125 8.42 -11.37 -5.55
CA GLU A 125 7.92 -10.33 -6.45
C GLU A 125 7.69 -9.01 -5.72
N ILE A 126 7.00 -9.00 -4.58
CA ILE A 126 6.70 -7.78 -3.85
C ILE A 126 7.98 -7.07 -3.40
N LEU A 127 8.96 -7.80 -2.86
CA LEU A 127 10.23 -7.21 -2.47
C LEU A 127 11.06 -6.76 -3.66
N GLY A 128 11.08 -7.53 -4.74
CA GLY A 128 11.79 -7.11 -5.94
C GLY A 128 11.18 -5.85 -6.56
N ILE A 129 9.85 -5.71 -6.58
CA ILE A 129 9.17 -4.48 -7.05
C ILE A 129 9.57 -3.31 -6.15
N LEU A 130 9.52 -3.46 -4.84
CA LEU A 130 9.86 -2.39 -3.90
C LEU A 130 11.32 -1.95 -4.02
N ASN A 131 12.25 -2.88 -4.27
CA ASN A 131 13.65 -2.56 -4.54
C ASN A 131 13.81 -1.85 -5.88
N THR A 132 13.21 -2.36 -6.96
CA THR A 132 13.25 -1.68 -8.27
C THR A 132 12.65 -0.27 -8.20
N MET A 133 11.54 -0.09 -7.50
CA MET A 133 10.91 1.22 -7.31
C MET A 133 11.76 2.17 -6.47
N ALA A 134 12.48 1.66 -5.46
CA ALA A 134 13.41 2.46 -4.67
C ALA A 134 14.49 3.09 -5.57
N ASP A 135 15.09 2.27 -6.42
CA ASP A 135 16.18 2.72 -7.31
C ASP A 135 15.67 3.57 -8.47
N ALA A 136 14.50 3.22 -9.02
CA ALA A 136 13.88 3.90 -10.15
C ALA A 136 13.35 5.29 -9.82
N LEU A 137 12.81 5.49 -8.60
CA LEU A 137 12.11 6.72 -8.25
C LEU A 137 12.95 7.65 -7.37
N PHE A 138 13.92 7.13 -6.63
CA PHE A 138 14.61 7.87 -5.59
C PHE A 138 16.14 7.78 -5.71
N LEU A 139 16.82 8.80 -5.19
CA LEU A 139 18.26 8.81 -5.00
C LEU A 139 18.58 8.28 -3.59
N ASN A 140 19.43 7.26 -3.50
CA ASN A 140 19.96 6.70 -2.26
C ASN A 140 18.88 6.33 -1.22
N ASN A 141 17.72 5.84 -1.65
CA ASN A 141 16.66 5.45 -0.72
C ASN A 141 16.98 4.13 -0.02
N THR A 142 17.15 4.18 1.29
CA THR A 142 17.36 2.99 2.14
C THR A 142 16.12 2.59 2.94
N SER A 143 15.05 3.40 2.90
CA SER A 143 13.82 3.20 3.68
C SER A 143 12.73 2.53 2.85
N ILE A 144 11.95 1.65 3.48
CA ILE A 144 10.81 0.99 2.81
C ILE A 144 9.63 1.92 2.55
N THR A 145 9.50 3.01 3.32
CA THR A 145 8.30 3.87 3.33
C THR A 145 7.98 4.49 1.98
N TYR A 146 8.97 5.00 1.24
CA TYR A 146 8.71 5.72 -0.01
C TYR A 146 8.39 4.80 -1.20
N PRO A 147 9.09 3.66 -1.38
CA PRO A 147 8.65 2.63 -2.31
C PRO A 147 7.23 2.14 -2.02
N MET A 148 6.87 1.91 -0.75
CA MET A 148 5.51 1.51 -0.37
C MET A 148 4.46 2.60 -0.66
N LYS A 149 4.77 3.88 -0.42
CA LYS A 149 3.90 5.00 -0.84
C LYS A 149 3.64 4.99 -2.34
N ALA A 150 4.70 4.84 -3.14
CA ALA A 150 4.58 4.79 -4.57
C ALA A 150 3.78 3.55 -5.02
N LEU A 151 4.01 2.39 -4.39
CA LEU A 151 3.27 1.18 -4.67
C LEU A 151 1.77 1.31 -4.35
N LEU A 152 1.43 1.92 -3.21
CA LEU A 152 0.04 2.25 -2.84
C LEU A 152 -0.59 3.15 -3.90
N LEU A 153 0.09 4.23 -4.29
CA LEU A 153 -0.43 5.19 -5.27
C LEU A 153 -0.68 4.54 -6.64
N ILE A 154 0.20 3.62 -7.06
CA ILE A 154 0.07 2.94 -8.36
C ILE A 154 -0.98 1.82 -8.32
N THR A 155 -0.91 0.94 -7.33
CA THR A 155 -1.68 -0.33 -7.33
C THR A 155 -2.90 -0.30 -6.43
N GLY A 156 -2.92 0.54 -5.39
CA GLY A 156 -3.97 0.54 -4.37
C GLY A 156 -4.01 -0.72 -3.49
N LEU A 157 -3.07 -1.65 -3.64
CA LEU A 157 -3.13 -2.98 -3.02
C LEU A 157 -2.69 -2.99 -1.55
N MET A 158 -1.65 -2.23 -1.21
CA MET A 158 -1.00 -2.27 0.11
C MET A 158 -0.82 -0.87 0.68
N PRO A 159 -0.85 -0.70 2.02
CA PRO A 159 -0.68 0.60 2.65
C PRO A 159 0.76 1.12 2.52
N ALA A 160 0.94 2.44 2.66
CA ALA A 160 2.20 3.15 2.45
C ALA A 160 3.29 2.85 3.50
N LEU A 161 2.93 2.20 4.61
CA LEU A 161 3.83 1.81 5.70
C LEU A 161 4.72 2.97 6.22
N ASP A 162 4.15 4.17 6.27
CA ASP A 162 4.78 5.33 6.88
C ASP A 162 4.76 5.27 8.41
N SER A 163 5.31 6.27 9.08
CA SER A 163 5.39 6.26 10.54
C SER A 163 4.03 6.18 11.23
N GLN A 164 2.97 6.74 10.63
CA GLN A 164 1.63 6.71 11.20
C GLN A 164 0.99 5.34 11.00
N VAL A 165 1.07 4.77 9.79
CA VAL A 165 0.59 3.40 9.53
C VAL A 165 1.31 2.37 10.41
N ARG A 166 2.64 2.49 10.55
CA ARG A 166 3.43 1.63 11.44
C ARG A 166 3.07 1.79 12.91
N GLY A 167 2.82 3.03 13.34
CA GLY A 167 2.33 3.31 14.69
C GLY A 167 0.95 2.70 14.92
N GLY A 168 0.06 2.77 13.93
CA GLY A 168 -1.25 2.12 13.96
C GLY A 168 -1.18 0.60 14.08
N LEU A 169 -0.30 -0.05 13.29
CA LEU A 169 -0.01 -1.48 13.41
C LEU A 169 0.54 -1.82 14.80
N THR A 170 1.45 -1.02 15.33
CA THR A 170 2.01 -1.20 16.68
C THR A 170 0.90 -1.09 17.72
N ARG A 171 0.01 -0.09 17.59
CA ARG A 171 -1.15 0.11 18.49
C ARG A 171 -2.19 -1.00 18.36
N ALA A 172 -2.30 -1.62 17.19
CA ALA A 172 -3.09 -2.82 16.97
C ALA A 172 -2.47 -4.06 17.66
N GLY A 173 -1.29 -3.97 18.27
CA GLY A 173 -0.62 -5.11 18.91
C GLY A 173 0.39 -5.85 18.02
N ARG A 174 0.69 -5.34 16.81
CA ARG A 174 1.68 -5.95 15.93
C ARG A 174 3.10 -5.47 16.24
N ALA A 175 3.92 -6.36 16.77
CA ALA A 175 5.33 -6.10 17.04
C ALA A 175 6.17 -5.90 15.75
N GLY A 176 7.33 -5.26 15.89
CA GLY A 176 8.35 -5.16 14.85
C GLY A 176 8.21 -4.01 13.86
N PHE A 177 7.23 -3.10 14.05
CA PHE A 177 7.05 -1.91 13.22
C PHE A 177 7.55 -0.60 13.86
N THR A 178 8.18 -0.68 15.03
CA THR A 178 8.80 0.46 15.71
C THR A 178 10.05 0.95 14.97
N GLY A 179 10.33 2.25 15.06
CA GLY A 179 11.54 2.86 14.51
C GLY A 179 11.59 2.96 12.97
N GLN A 180 12.80 3.14 12.45
CA GLN A 180 13.06 3.19 11.00
C GLN A 180 13.05 1.77 10.42
N GLN A 181 12.31 1.58 9.32
CA GLN A 181 12.27 0.31 8.60
C GLN A 181 13.08 0.45 7.31
N LEU A 182 14.17 -0.30 7.23
CA LEU A 182 15.00 -0.37 6.04
C LEU A 182 14.31 -1.19 4.94
N LEU A 183 14.65 -0.91 3.70
CA LEU A 183 14.24 -1.67 2.53
C LEU A 183 14.82 -3.10 2.62
N PRO A 184 14.00 -4.14 2.79
CA PRO A 184 14.50 -5.50 2.92
C PRO A 184 14.95 -6.05 1.57
N ARG A 185 16.04 -6.82 1.58
CA ARG A 185 16.58 -7.50 0.39
C ARG A 185 16.14 -8.96 0.29
N ASN A 186 15.70 -9.55 1.40
CA ASN A 186 15.39 -10.98 1.49
C ASN A 186 14.07 -11.20 2.24
N PRO A 187 13.11 -11.95 1.65
CA PRO A 187 11.84 -12.23 2.28
C PRO A 187 11.94 -13.09 3.54
N GLN A 188 13.03 -13.85 3.73
CA GLN A 188 13.24 -14.70 4.91
C GLN A 188 13.75 -13.93 6.14
N GLN A 189 14.26 -12.71 5.95
CA GLN A 189 14.66 -11.85 7.07
C GLN A 189 13.43 -11.27 7.76
N ALA A 190 13.55 -10.97 9.07
CA ALA A 190 12.40 -10.53 9.87
C ALA A 190 11.70 -9.28 9.29
N SER A 191 12.44 -8.32 8.73
CA SER A 191 11.87 -7.15 8.05
C SER A 191 11.16 -7.52 6.76
N GLY A 192 11.75 -8.38 5.93
CA GLY A 192 11.14 -8.90 4.70
C GLY A 192 9.84 -9.64 4.98
N ARG A 193 9.87 -10.60 5.91
CA ARG A 193 8.68 -11.36 6.34
C ARG A 193 7.52 -10.45 6.74
N ARG A 194 7.79 -9.43 7.56
CA ARG A 194 6.74 -8.49 8.00
C ARG A 194 6.06 -7.76 6.86
N ILE A 195 6.79 -7.37 5.81
CA ILE A 195 6.22 -6.73 4.62
C ILE A 195 5.41 -7.74 3.82
N CYS A 196 5.94 -8.94 3.62
CA CYS A 196 5.31 -10.00 2.85
C CYS A 196 4.07 -10.61 3.53
N GLU A 197 4.00 -10.63 4.86
CA GLU A 197 2.86 -11.12 5.63
C GLU A 197 1.71 -10.12 5.71
N LEU A 198 1.99 -8.82 5.58
CA LEU A 198 1.00 -7.76 5.78
C LEU A 198 -0.24 -7.93 4.88
N PRO A 199 -0.14 -8.19 3.56
CA PRO A 199 -1.30 -8.41 2.70
C PRO A 199 -2.21 -9.54 3.18
N PHE A 200 -1.65 -10.59 3.78
CA PHE A 200 -2.41 -11.74 4.29
C PHE A 200 -3.20 -11.39 5.54
N TYR A 201 -2.62 -10.60 6.46
CA TYR A 201 -3.38 -10.10 7.61
C TYR A 201 -4.51 -9.17 7.20
N LEU A 202 -4.25 -8.26 6.25
CA LEU A 202 -5.24 -7.29 5.78
C LEU A 202 -6.33 -7.99 4.96
N GLY A 203 -5.97 -8.89 4.05
CA GLY A 203 -6.91 -9.65 3.22
C GLY A 203 -7.79 -10.60 4.01
N HIS A 204 -7.22 -11.34 4.97
CA HIS A 204 -8.02 -12.19 5.84
C HIS A 204 -9.00 -11.37 6.68
N CYS A 205 -8.56 -10.25 7.27
CA CYS A 205 -9.41 -9.34 8.02
C CYS A 205 -10.52 -8.73 7.14
N TRP A 206 -10.17 -8.31 5.92
CA TRP A 206 -11.09 -7.78 4.91
C TRP A 206 -12.20 -8.77 4.59
N SER A 207 -11.85 -10.01 4.24
CA SER A 207 -12.80 -11.04 3.84
C SER A 207 -13.75 -11.41 4.97
N LEU A 208 -13.27 -11.51 6.21
CA LEU A 208 -14.10 -11.85 7.37
C LEU A 208 -15.08 -10.74 7.79
N ASN A 209 -14.75 -9.48 7.54
CA ASN A 209 -15.49 -8.33 8.06
C ASN A 209 -16.01 -7.40 6.95
N ARG A 210 -16.16 -7.94 5.73
CA ARG A 210 -16.43 -7.15 4.52
C ARG A 210 -17.68 -6.30 4.66
N GLU A 211 -18.74 -6.82 5.26
CA GLU A 211 -20.01 -6.10 5.44
C GLU A 211 -19.84 -4.83 6.26
N VAL A 212 -19.19 -4.93 7.44
CA VAL A 212 -18.96 -3.78 8.33
C VAL A 212 -18.03 -2.75 7.69
N PHE A 213 -17.00 -3.21 6.96
CA PHE A 213 -16.12 -2.30 6.21
C PHE A 213 -16.87 -1.56 5.11
N MET A 214 -17.71 -2.27 4.36
CA MET A 214 -18.52 -1.67 3.30
C MET A 214 -19.53 -0.67 3.85
N GLU A 215 -20.19 -0.98 4.96
CA GLU A 215 -21.09 -0.05 5.65
C GLU A 215 -20.36 1.24 6.05
N GLY A 216 -19.19 1.12 6.70
CA GLY A 216 -18.40 2.28 7.11
C GLY A 216 -17.89 3.12 5.93
N ILE A 217 -17.48 2.49 4.82
CA ILE A 217 -17.07 3.19 3.59
C ILE A 217 -18.26 3.92 2.95
N LEU A 218 -19.41 3.26 2.83
CA LEU A 218 -20.61 3.84 2.20
C LEU A 218 -21.20 4.97 3.04
N GLY A 219 -21.05 4.93 4.36
CA GLY A 219 -21.42 6.02 5.27
C GLY A 219 -20.48 7.23 5.22
N SER A 220 -19.31 7.13 4.59
CA SER A 220 -18.32 8.21 4.48
C SER A 220 -18.51 9.08 3.23
N HIS A 221 -17.84 10.23 3.20
CA HIS A 221 -17.79 11.09 2.01
C HIS A 221 -16.86 10.54 0.92
N HIS A 222 -16.18 9.39 1.16
CA HIS A 222 -15.16 8.81 0.29
C HIS A 222 -15.50 7.38 -0.14
N GLN A 223 -16.70 7.20 -0.68
CA GLN A 223 -17.26 5.88 -1.05
C GLN A 223 -16.44 5.10 -2.10
N ASN A 224 -15.62 5.79 -2.89
CA ASN A 224 -14.73 5.18 -3.88
C ASN A 224 -13.62 4.31 -3.26
N LEU A 225 -13.38 4.40 -1.94
CA LEU A 225 -12.44 3.54 -1.23
C LEU A 225 -12.79 2.06 -1.30
N ARG A 226 -14.05 1.70 -1.58
CA ARG A 226 -14.50 0.31 -1.76
C ARG A 226 -13.72 -0.46 -2.83
N ASP A 227 -13.20 0.26 -3.83
CA ASP A 227 -12.45 -0.31 -4.95
C ASP A 227 -10.93 -0.36 -4.68
N THR A 228 -10.46 0.11 -3.52
CA THR A 228 -9.04 0.23 -3.18
C THR A 228 -8.78 -0.15 -1.71
N PRO A 229 -8.98 -1.42 -1.34
CA PRO A 229 -8.93 -1.85 0.06
C PRO A 229 -7.55 -1.63 0.71
N GLY A 230 -6.45 -1.65 -0.05
CA GLY A 230 -5.13 -1.29 0.48
C GLY A 230 -5.05 0.17 0.93
N ARG A 231 -5.70 1.09 0.21
CA ARG A 231 -5.84 2.50 0.62
C ARG A 231 -6.76 2.67 1.82
N PHE A 232 -7.83 1.90 1.87
CA PHE A 232 -8.71 1.88 3.04
C PHE A 232 -7.93 1.51 4.32
N PHE A 233 -7.16 0.42 4.31
CA PHE A 233 -6.34 0.03 5.47
C PHE A 233 -5.21 1.03 5.77
N ASP A 234 -4.65 1.69 4.76
CA ASP A 234 -3.69 2.79 4.95
C ASP A 234 -4.30 3.89 5.84
N ILE A 235 -5.53 4.31 5.53
CA ILE A 235 -6.27 5.32 6.29
C ILE A 235 -6.58 4.83 7.71
N LEU A 236 -7.14 3.62 7.85
CA LEU A 236 -7.51 3.10 9.17
C LEU A 236 -6.32 2.99 10.10
N LEU A 237 -5.22 2.41 9.62
CA LEU A 237 -4.00 2.25 10.41
C LEU A 237 -3.37 3.61 10.73
N PHE A 238 -3.34 4.54 9.77
CA PHE A 238 -2.87 5.89 10.02
C PHE A 238 -3.68 6.57 11.14
N MET A 239 -5.00 6.54 11.02
CA MET A 239 -5.90 7.24 11.95
C MET A 239 -5.93 6.59 13.33
N GLN A 240 -5.82 5.26 13.39
CA GLN A 240 -5.70 4.53 14.64
C GLN A 240 -4.43 4.89 15.41
N ASN A 241 -3.37 5.40 14.78
CA ASN A 241 -2.19 5.83 15.53
C ASN A 241 -2.45 7.06 16.43
N ARG A 242 -3.56 7.78 16.21
CA ARG A 242 -3.94 8.92 17.06
C ARG A 242 -4.46 8.43 18.42
N ARG A 243 -3.81 8.87 19.51
CA ARG A 243 -4.10 8.38 20.89
C ARG A 243 -5.52 8.64 21.37
N ASP A 244 -6.16 9.70 20.88
CA ASP A 244 -7.54 10.12 21.17
C ASP A 244 -8.61 9.26 20.49
N ARG A 245 -8.23 8.44 19.51
CA ARG A 245 -9.18 7.58 18.78
C ARG A 245 -9.30 6.20 19.40
N LYS A 246 -10.48 5.60 19.27
CA LYS A 246 -10.70 4.18 19.57
C LYS A 246 -9.90 3.28 18.61
N LEU A 247 -9.61 2.06 19.07
CA LEU A 247 -9.05 1.03 18.20
C LEU A 247 -10.14 0.55 17.25
N ILE A 248 -9.78 0.45 15.97
CA ILE A 248 -10.59 -0.13 14.90
C ILE A 248 -10.08 -1.55 14.62
N LEU A 249 -8.76 -1.76 14.67
CA LEU A 249 -8.09 -3.01 14.34
C LEU A 249 -7.19 -3.48 15.49
N ALA A 250 -7.19 -4.78 15.80
CA ALA A 250 -6.34 -5.39 16.84
C ALA A 250 -5.85 -6.81 16.43
N PHE A 251 -4.66 -7.22 16.89
CA PHE A 251 -4.03 -8.52 16.61
C PHE A 251 -4.29 -9.58 17.67
#